data_AF-A0AAQ4EUL0-F1
#
_entry.id   AF-A0AAQ4EUL0-F1
#
_cell.length_a   1.000
_cell.length_b   1.000
_cell.length_c   1.000
_cell.angle_alpha   90.00
_cell.angle_beta   90.00
_cell.angle_gamma   90.00
#
_symmetry.space_group_name_H-M   'P 1'
#
loop_
_entity.id
_entity.type
_entity.pdbx_description
1 polymer ?
#
loop_
_entity_poly.entity_id
_entity_poly.type
_entity_poly.pdbx_seq_one_letter_code
_entity_poly.pdbx_strand_id
1 'polypeptide(L)'
;MATASFGKEDEPALSGDNRASDAPVAPKSRPRQYPSEWFEAHPGSKPTVCVPQCFASEDELVEAVADGLATGRLPVEYAVQFMHVEGAKIRATLNRDWVSFGLTIGRAGEEISPWDLLAVSQVPGPSTALDAAKPAAVEDIGRAENRKGLFAVVVCMYRILDAKGIRTTAGVLRLQERLKKILEPVPFCCTASCLERGGENFGDWLNNQSYLSLIAALDMFLNHFPRHEMQRVRAGTLSSRYKYCAVLQDITHLHKTSGTEYQDLIKWLCFPCFAEEGTAIMKGGQELLAWGSYSPYLIDLGLCRRSPYSAALNPLVHYWCHASAAMMEPTCSKSLNARITSDEDLAQVTDIAMVFAYAHSRCELGICFFPSKEEAERYNREKEAALAARDIRETPITTRVEDWERHLSATGFTIHPAISEFAQGQVRKFRNVREGTVRARLIELILKSNM
;
A
#
# COMPACT_ATOMS: atom_id res chain seq x y z
N MET A 1 59.48 47.24 8.22
CA MET A 1 59.89 46.92 6.83
C MET A 1 58.97 45.84 6.33
N ALA A 2 58.27 46.13 5.23
CA ALA A 2 57.11 45.41 4.74
C ALA A 2 57.46 44.06 4.09
N THR A 3 56.62 43.05 4.34
CA THR A 3 56.57 41.79 3.59
C THR A 3 55.29 41.79 2.76
N ALA A 4 55.47 41.78 1.44
CA ALA A 4 54.42 41.76 0.42
C ALA A 4 53.83 40.35 0.24
N SER A 5 52.51 40.29 0.06
CA SER A 5 51.77 39.09 -0.35
C SER A 5 51.55 39.07 -1.86
N PHE A 6 52.10 38.04 -2.53
CA PHE A 6 51.62 37.52 -3.83
C PHE A 6 50.22 36.91 -3.59
N GLY A 7 49.18 37.11 -4.39
CA GLY A 7 49.05 36.95 -5.85
C GLY A 7 47.99 35.86 -6.08
N LYS A 8 46.72 36.24 -6.28
CA LYS A 8 45.63 35.36 -6.72
C LYS A 8 45.39 35.64 -8.20
N GLU A 9 45.61 34.65 -9.05
CA GLU A 9 45.25 34.68 -10.47
C GLU A 9 43.76 34.35 -10.64
N ASP A 10 43.19 35.02 -11.64
CA ASP A 10 41.78 35.16 -11.94
C ASP A 10 41.15 33.89 -12.55
N GLU A 11 40.01 33.45 -11.99
CA GLU A 11 39.03 32.65 -12.74
C GLU A 11 38.22 33.58 -13.68
N PRO A 12 37.91 33.15 -14.91
CA PRO A 12 37.22 34.01 -15.86
C PRO A 12 35.75 34.21 -15.46
N ALA A 13 35.44 35.44 -15.04
CA ALA A 13 34.09 35.93 -14.84
C ALA A 13 33.32 35.94 -16.17
N LEU A 14 32.25 35.14 -16.26
CA LEU A 14 31.26 35.22 -17.33
C LEU A 14 30.57 36.58 -17.27
N SER A 15 30.76 37.38 -18.33
CA SER A 15 30.23 38.71 -18.49
C SER A 15 28.72 38.70 -18.73
N GLY A 16 28.01 39.34 -17.81
CA GLY A 16 26.74 40.07 -17.93
C GLY A 16 25.78 39.81 -19.10
N ASP A 17 24.55 39.44 -18.74
CA ASP A 17 23.38 40.16 -19.26
C ASP A 17 22.38 40.39 -18.12
N ASN A 18 22.12 41.66 -17.81
CA ASN A 18 21.35 42.12 -16.66
C ASN A 18 19.85 42.09 -17.01
N ARG A 19 19.32 40.89 -17.28
CA ARG A 19 17.88 40.65 -17.37
C ARG A 19 17.40 40.14 -16.01
N ALA A 20 16.27 40.70 -15.55
CA ALA A 20 15.57 40.26 -14.35
C ALA A 20 15.61 38.74 -14.27
N SER A 21 16.00 38.22 -13.11
CA SER A 21 16.15 36.80 -12.84
C SER A 21 14.80 36.08 -12.98
N ASP A 22 14.45 35.72 -14.20
CA ASP A 22 13.47 34.68 -14.51
C ASP A 22 14.13 33.33 -14.20
N ALA A 23 14.50 33.13 -12.93
CA ALA A 23 14.80 31.80 -12.45
C ALA A 23 13.51 31.00 -12.62
N PRO A 24 13.53 29.87 -13.35
CA PRO A 24 12.33 29.06 -13.51
C PRO A 24 11.86 28.60 -12.12
N VAL A 25 10.77 29.19 -11.64
CA VAL A 25 10.12 28.77 -10.41
C VAL A 25 9.36 27.51 -10.74
N ALA A 26 9.93 26.36 -10.37
CA ALA A 26 9.22 25.10 -10.45
C ALA A 26 7.88 25.22 -9.68
N PRO A 27 6.77 24.71 -10.23
CA PRO A 27 5.49 24.76 -9.55
C PRO A 27 5.61 24.08 -8.18
N LYS A 28 5.23 24.77 -7.11
CA LYS A 28 5.30 24.25 -5.74
C LYS A 28 4.48 22.95 -5.65
N SER A 29 5.15 21.83 -5.41
CA SER A 29 4.48 20.56 -5.14
C SER A 29 3.67 20.67 -3.86
N ARG A 30 2.49 20.05 -3.82
CA ARG A 30 1.68 20.03 -2.59
C ARG A 30 2.38 19.17 -1.54
N PRO A 31 2.44 19.61 -0.27
CA PRO A 31 3.12 18.84 0.78
C PRO A 31 2.40 17.50 1.02
N ARG A 32 3.20 16.49 1.37
CA ARG A 32 2.70 15.17 1.80
C ARG A 32 1.94 15.32 3.11
N GLN A 33 0.90 14.51 3.30
CA GLN A 33 0.09 14.46 4.52
C GLN A 33 0.31 13.12 5.22
N TYR A 34 0.60 13.15 6.50
CA TYR A 34 0.87 11.96 7.29
C TYR A 34 -0.21 11.72 8.35
N PRO A 35 -0.51 10.45 8.72
CA PRO A 35 -1.54 10.16 9.72
C PRO A 35 -1.27 10.84 11.07
N SER A 36 0.00 10.88 11.52
CA SER A 36 0.39 11.58 12.75
C SER A 36 -0.06 13.05 12.79
N GLU A 37 0.08 13.76 11.67
CA GLU A 37 -0.28 15.19 11.57
C GLU A 37 -1.78 15.41 11.81
N TRP A 38 -2.62 14.43 11.43
CA TRP A 38 -4.04 14.49 11.73
C TRP A 38 -4.32 14.40 13.24
N PHE A 39 -3.64 13.49 13.94
CA PHE A 39 -3.80 13.32 15.39
C PHE A 39 -3.15 14.45 16.20
N GLU A 40 -2.08 15.06 15.68
CA GLU A 40 -1.50 16.28 16.25
C GLU A 40 -2.47 17.47 16.14
N ALA A 41 -3.18 17.59 15.02
CA ALA A 41 -4.20 18.62 14.82
C ALA A 41 -5.50 18.35 15.60
N HIS A 42 -5.79 17.09 15.94
CA HIS A 42 -7.00 16.67 16.65
C HIS A 42 -6.65 15.80 17.88
N PRO A 43 -5.96 16.37 18.89
CA PRO A 43 -5.48 15.61 20.03
C PRO A 43 -6.63 14.95 20.78
N GLY A 44 -6.50 13.65 21.07
CA GLY A 44 -7.50 12.87 21.80
C GLY A 44 -8.82 12.61 21.04
N SER A 45 -8.89 12.97 19.75
CA SER A 45 -10.11 12.81 18.95
C SER A 45 -10.04 11.57 18.05
N LYS A 46 -11.18 10.90 17.89
CA LYS A 46 -11.37 9.80 16.94
C LYS A 46 -11.77 10.35 15.56
N PRO A 47 -11.46 9.67 14.45
CA PRO A 47 -11.94 10.06 13.13
C PRO A 47 -13.47 10.13 13.09
N THR A 48 -14.01 11.23 12.55
CA THR A 48 -15.46 11.49 12.56
C THR A 48 -16.18 10.77 11.43
N VAL A 49 -17.38 10.27 11.72
CA VAL A 49 -18.31 9.72 10.73
C VAL A 49 -19.69 10.37 10.86
N CYS A 50 -20.24 10.83 9.74
CA CYS A 50 -21.59 11.38 9.67
C CYS A 50 -22.57 10.29 9.24
N VAL A 51 -23.45 9.86 10.14
CA VAL A 51 -24.46 8.84 9.88
C VAL A 51 -25.80 9.52 9.62
N PRO A 52 -26.42 9.32 8.45
CA PRO A 52 -27.72 9.89 8.15
C PRO A 52 -28.83 9.14 8.90
N GLN A 53 -29.79 9.88 9.45
CA GLN A 53 -31.03 9.34 9.98
C GLN A 53 -32.10 9.37 8.89
N CYS A 54 -32.29 8.26 8.19
CA CYS A 54 -33.26 8.14 7.09
C CYS A 54 -34.58 7.47 7.53
N PHE A 55 -34.53 6.61 8.55
CA PHE A 55 -35.67 5.78 8.98
C PHE A 55 -35.93 5.87 10.48
N ALA A 56 -37.19 5.66 10.85
CA ALA A 56 -37.66 5.65 12.24
C ALA A 56 -37.52 4.28 12.90
N SER A 57 -37.65 3.18 12.15
CA SER A 57 -37.48 1.81 12.66
C SER A 57 -36.35 1.04 11.96
N GLU A 58 -35.74 0.10 12.70
CA GLU A 58 -34.70 -0.78 12.15
C GLU A 58 -35.26 -1.76 11.11
N ASP A 59 -36.53 -2.19 11.25
CA ASP A 59 -37.15 -3.16 10.36
C ASP A 59 -37.43 -2.55 8.98
N GLU A 60 -37.94 -1.32 8.94
CA GLU A 60 -38.11 -0.55 7.69
C GLU A 60 -36.77 -0.36 6.97
N LEU A 61 -35.70 -0.09 7.73
CA LEU A 61 -34.35 0.07 7.17
C LEU A 61 -33.82 -1.24 6.56
N VAL A 62 -34.04 -2.39 7.23
CA VAL A 62 -33.63 -3.71 6.72
C VAL A 62 -34.37 -4.03 5.42
N GLU A 63 -35.68 -3.82 5.38
CA GLU A 63 -36.50 -4.05 4.18
C GLU A 63 -36.07 -3.14 3.03
N ALA A 64 -35.88 -1.85 3.28
CA ALA A 64 -35.42 -0.90 2.27
C ALA A 64 -34.03 -1.26 1.71
N VAL A 65 -33.11 -1.74 2.55
CA VAL A 65 -31.78 -2.18 2.11
C VAL A 65 -31.86 -3.47 1.29
N ALA A 66 -32.66 -4.44 1.73
CA ALA A 66 -32.88 -5.67 0.99
C ALA A 66 -33.45 -5.39 -0.41
N ASP A 67 -34.49 -4.57 -0.50
CA ASP A 67 -35.12 -4.17 -1.77
C ASP A 67 -34.18 -3.31 -2.63
N GLY A 68 -33.44 -2.38 -2.03
CA GLY A 68 -32.46 -1.57 -2.74
C GLY A 68 -31.33 -2.41 -3.34
N LEU A 69 -30.88 -3.45 -2.64
CA LEU A 69 -29.90 -4.40 -3.19
C LEU A 69 -30.51 -5.29 -4.27
N ALA A 70 -31.76 -5.74 -4.10
CA ALA A 70 -32.49 -6.55 -5.07
C ALA A 70 -32.64 -5.86 -6.43
N THR A 71 -33.02 -4.58 -6.36
CA THR A 71 -33.29 -3.72 -7.51
C THR A 71 -32.05 -3.04 -8.07
N GLY A 72 -30.92 -3.11 -7.34
CA GLY A 72 -29.70 -2.40 -7.69
C GLY A 72 -29.82 -0.88 -7.55
N ARG A 73 -30.70 -0.39 -6.65
CA ARG A 73 -30.98 1.05 -6.44
C ARG A 73 -30.99 1.39 -4.94
N LEU A 74 -29.90 1.10 -4.24
CA LEU A 74 -29.71 1.45 -2.84
C LEU A 74 -28.85 2.72 -2.70
N PRO A 75 -29.43 3.84 -2.22
CA PRO A 75 -28.68 5.03 -1.84
C PRO A 75 -27.62 4.72 -0.79
N VAL A 76 -26.47 5.38 -0.88
CA VAL A 76 -25.34 5.15 0.04
C VAL A 76 -25.72 5.52 1.47
N GLU A 77 -26.58 6.51 1.66
CA GLU A 77 -27.06 6.96 2.97
C GLU A 77 -27.76 5.82 3.73
N TYR A 78 -28.54 5.01 3.01
CA TYR A 78 -29.27 3.90 3.60
C TYR A 78 -28.31 2.77 3.97
N ALA A 79 -27.32 2.50 3.11
CA ALA A 79 -26.24 1.56 3.41
C ALA A 79 -25.42 2.00 4.64
N VAL A 80 -25.08 3.29 4.76
CA VAL A 80 -24.35 3.85 5.91
C VAL A 80 -25.17 3.72 7.20
N GLN A 81 -26.45 4.09 7.18
CA GLN A 81 -27.31 3.96 8.36
C GLN A 81 -27.44 2.49 8.78
N PHE A 82 -27.67 1.59 7.83
CA PHE A 82 -27.80 0.16 8.09
C PHE A 82 -26.51 -0.44 8.64
N MET A 83 -25.37 -0.10 8.05
CA MET A 83 -24.08 -0.52 8.57
C MET A 83 -23.88 -0.03 10.00
N HIS A 84 -24.20 1.24 10.29
CA HIS A 84 -24.07 1.79 11.62
C HIS A 84 -24.94 1.01 12.64
N VAL A 85 -26.21 0.77 12.34
CA VAL A 85 -27.14 0.03 13.22
C VAL A 85 -26.66 -1.41 13.47
N GLU A 86 -26.39 -2.18 12.41
CA GLU A 86 -26.01 -3.58 12.56
C GLU A 86 -24.58 -3.75 13.11
N GLY A 87 -23.65 -2.88 12.72
CA GLY A 87 -22.28 -2.92 13.23
C GLY A 87 -22.18 -2.53 14.71
N ALA A 88 -23.15 -1.78 15.25
CA ALA A 88 -23.22 -1.50 16.68
C ALA A 88 -23.60 -2.75 17.50
N LYS A 89 -24.08 -3.82 16.87
CA LYS A 89 -24.37 -5.10 17.53
C LYS A 89 -23.12 -5.99 17.62
N ILE A 90 -22.05 -5.62 16.90
CA ILE A 90 -20.76 -6.34 16.89
C ILE A 90 -19.96 -5.89 18.11
N ARG A 91 -19.68 -6.82 19.03
CA ARG A 91 -18.98 -6.55 20.29
C ARG A 91 -17.88 -7.58 20.56
N ALA A 92 -16.78 -7.14 21.14
CA ALA A 92 -15.71 -8.01 21.62
C ALA A 92 -14.98 -7.40 22.82
N THR A 93 -14.52 -8.24 23.73
CA THR A 93 -13.78 -7.82 24.93
C THR A 93 -12.28 -7.70 24.64
N LEU A 94 -11.68 -6.61 25.07
CA LEU A 94 -10.24 -6.38 24.95
C LEU A 94 -9.44 -7.22 25.96
N ASN A 95 -8.39 -7.88 25.48
CA ASN A 95 -7.45 -8.60 26.35
C ASN A 95 -6.32 -7.71 26.87
N ARG A 96 -6.11 -6.55 26.24
CA ARG A 96 -5.06 -5.57 26.53
C ARG A 96 -5.53 -4.19 26.11
N ASP A 97 -4.90 -3.16 26.67
CA ASP A 97 -5.13 -1.80 26.23
C ASP A 97 -4.85 -1.66 24.73
N TRP A 98 -5.76 -0.97 24.03
CA TRP A 98 -5.62 -0.65 22.63
C TRP A 98 -5.36 0.84 22.48
N VAL A 99 -4.13 1.18 22.08
CA VAL A 99 -3.67 2.55 21.89
C VAL A 99 -3.13 2.72 20.47
N SER A 100 -3.41 3.86 19.84
CA SER A 100 -2.82 4.28 18.56
C SER A 100 -2.73 5.80 18.51
N PHE A 101 -1.59 6.35 18.08
CA PHE A 101 -1.30 7.78 18.04
C PHE A 101 -1.53 8.51 19.37
N GLY A 102 -1.23 7.82 20.48
CA GLY A 102 -1.47 8.32 21.84
C GLY A 102 -2.95 8.33 22.26
N LEU A 103 -3.88 7.99 21.36
CA LEU A 103 -5.30 7.84 21.66
C LEU A 103 -5.57 6.44 22.25
N THR A 104 -6.16 6.40 23.45
CA THR A 104 -6.67 5.16 24.02
C THR A 104 -8.03 4.85 23.37
N ILE A 105 -8.08 3.77 22.60
CA ILE A 105 -9.30 3.26 21.96
C ILE A 105 -10.17 2.56 23.00
N GLY A 106 -9.56 1.71 23.83
CA GLY A 106 -10.19 1.01 24.94
C GLY A 106 -9.15 0.35 25.85
N ARG A 107 -9.56 0.01 27.07
CA ARG A 107 -8.71 -0.65 28.09
C ARG A 107 -8.95 -2.14 28.17
N ALA A 108 -7.98 -2.86 28.72
CA ALA A 108 -8.13 -4.29 28.99
C ALA A 108 -9.41 -4.57 29.81
N GLY A 109 -10.19 -5.56 29.37
CA GLY A 109 -11.47 -5.94 29.96
C GLY A 109 -12.68 -5.15 29.46
N GLU A 110 -12.50 -4.04 28.73
CA GLU A 110 -13.62 -3.30 28.15
C GLU A 110 -14.21 -4.05 26.96
N GLU A 111 -15.54 -4.05 26.87
CA GLU A 111 -16.26 -4.49 25.68
C GLU A 111 -16.37 -3.32 24.70
N ILE A 112 -15.85 -3.52 23.49
CA ILE A 112 -15.81 -2.51 22.44
C ILE A 112 -16.44 -3.04 21.16
N SER A 113 -16.68 -2.11 20.25
CA SER A 113 -17.26 -2.32 18.93
C SER A 113 -16.44 -1.64 17.85
N PRO A 114 -16.72 -1.95 16.57
CA PRO A 114 -16.10 -1.22 15.47
C PRO A 114 -16.30 0.30 15.56
N TRP A 115 -17.43 0.76 16.11
CA TRP A 115 -17.77 2.18 16.16
C TRP A 115 -17.08 2.92 17.30
N ASP A 116 -16.54 2.21 18.29
CA ASP A 116 -15.67 2.81 19.29
C ASP A 116 -14.32 3.26 18.71
N LEU A 117 -14.02 2.93 17.44
CA LEU A 117 -12.88 3.47 16.71
C LEU A 117 -13.15 4.86 16.10
N LEU A 118 -14.40 5.32 16.11
CA LEU A 118 -14.87 6.52 15.40
C LEU A 118 -15.57 7.50 16.35
N ALA A 119 -15.66 8.76 15.94
CA ALA A 119 -16.57 9.75 16.52
C ALA A 119 -17.83 9.83 15.66
N VAL A 120 -18.94 9.26 16.13
CA VAL A 120 -20.19 9.21 15.36
C VAL A 120 -21.02 10.49 15.58
N SER A 121 -21.34 11.19 14.50
CA SER A 121 -22.31 12.29 14.49
C SER A 121 -23.52 11.94 13.63
N GLN A 122 -24.72 12.18 14.14
CA GLN A 122 -25.97 11.97 13.40
C GLN A 122 -26.28 13.21 12.56
N VAL A 123 -26.68 13.01 11.30
CA VAL A 123 -27.11 14.09 10.39
C VAL A 123 -28.49 13.78 9.82
N PRO A 124 -29.31 14.79 9.47
CA PRO A 124 -30.59 14.55 8.80
C PRO A 124 -30.39 13.76 7.51
N GLY A 125 -31.10 12.64 7.35
CA GLY A 125 -31.10 11.86 6.12
C GLY A 125 -31.97 12.49 5.01
N PRO A 126 -31.87 12.01 3.77
CA PRO A 126 -32.77 12.41 2.70
C PRO A 126 -34.23 12.15 3.09
N SER A 127 -35.08 13.16 2.95
CA SER A 127 -36.50 13.14 3.36
C SER A 127 -37.39 12.29 2.44
N THR A 128 -36.86 11.80 1.32
CA THR A 128 -37.58 10.94 0.38
C THR A 128 -37.32 9.49 0.75
N ALA A 129 -38.35 8.81 1.24
CA ALA A 129 -38.39 7.36 1.25
C ALA A 129 -38.07 6.85 -0.15
N LEU A 130 -37.37 5.71 -0.26
CA LEU A 130 -37.25 5.00 -1.54
C LEU A 130 -38.66 4.87 -2.13
N ASP A 131 -38.86 5.23 -3.40
CA ASP A 131 -40.10 4.88 -4.10
C ASP A 131 -40.22 3.36 -4.03
N ALA A 132 -41.03 2.89 -3.08
CA ALA A 132 -41.23 1.49 -2.79
C ALA A 132 -41.98 0.87 -3.96
N ALA A 133 -41.27 0.53 -5.04
CA ALA A 133 -41.76 -0.44 -5.99
C ALA A 133 -42.00 -1.72 -5.18
N LYS A 134 -43.26 -2.19 -5.15
CA LYS A 134 -43.61 -3.44 -4.48
C LYS A 134 -42.56 -4.51 -4.79
N PRO A 135 -42.03 -5.21 -3.78
CA PRO A 135 -41.04 -6.24 -4.02
C PRO A 135 -41.65 -7.25 -5.00
N ALA A 136 -41.04 -7.39 -6.18
CA ALA A 136 -41.16 -8.65 -6.88
C ALA A 136 -40.63 -9.68 -5.89
N ALA A 137 -41.42 -10.69 -5.52
CA ALA A 137 -41.04 -11.70 -4.55
C ALA A 137 -39.68 -12.31 -4.94
N VAL A 138 -38.59 -11.75 -4.42
CA VAL A 138 -37.27 -12.33 -4.60
C VAL A 138 -37.14 -13.31 -3.46
N GLU A 139 -37.56 -14.55 -3.72
CA GLU A 139 -37.52 -15.69 -2.79
C GLU A 139 -36.11 -16.00 -2.23
N ASP A 140 -35.10 -15.26 -2.68
CA ASP A 140 -33.71 -15.70 -2.71
C ASP A 140 -32.71 -14.64 -2.25
N ILE A 141 -33.17 -13.50 -1.72
CA ILE A 141 -32.31 -12.57 -0.97
C ILE A 141 -32.52 -12.99 0.47
N GLY A 142 -31.44 -13.40 1.14
CA GLY A 142 -31.47 -13.84 2.53
C GLY A 142 -32.53 -13.06 3.27
N ARG A 143 -33.60 -13.77 3.69
CA ARG A 143 -34.86 -13.20 4.20
C ARG A 143 -34.54 -11.98 5.06
N ALA A 144 -35.40 -10.95 5.12
CA ALA A 144 -35.22 -9.82 6.05
C ALA A 144 -34.82 -10.25 7.49
N GLU A 145 -35.13 -11.50 7.87
CA GLU A 145 -34.68 -12.24 9.05
C GLU A 145 -33.15 -12.42 9.20
N ASN A 146 -32.37 -12.49 8.12
CA ASN A 146 -30.92 -12.73 8.10
C ASN A 146 -30.11 -11.43 7.92
N ARG A 147 -30.17 -10.58 8.93
CA ARG A 147 -29.46 -9.29 9.00
C ARG A 147 -27.94 -9.43 8.83
N LYS A 148 -27.34 -10.49 9.36
CA LYS A 148 -25.89 -10.76 9.25
C LYS A 148 -25.47 -10.98 7.80
N GLY A 149 -26.24 -11.76 7.05
CA GLY A 149 -26.04 -11.96 5.61
C GLY A 149 -26.15 -10.65 4.83
N LEU A 150 -27.20 -9.87 5.10
CA LEU A 150 -27.42 -8.56 4.47
C LEU A 150 -26.27 -7.58 4.76
N PHE A 151 -25.83 -7.49 6.02
CA PHE A 151 -24.66 -6.70 6.43
C PHE A 151 -23.40 -7.11 5.69
N ALA A 152 -23.14 -8.43 5.58
CA ALA A 152 -21.99 -8.94 4.85
C ALA A 152 -22.03 -8.57 3.37
N VAL A 153 -23.21 -8.57 2.72
CA VAL A 153 -23.36 -8.14 1.32
C VAL A 153 -23.02 -6.66 1.16
N VAL A 154 -23.60 -5.78 1.98
CA VAL A 154 -23.33 -4.32 1.93
C VAL A 154 -21.83 -4.04 2.12
N VAL A 155 -21.18 -4.76 3.02
CA VAL A 155 -19.75 -4.65 3.26
C VAL A 155 -18.93 -5.19 2.07
N CYS A 156 -19.31 -6.33 1.49
CA CYS A 156 -18.62 -6.91 0.35
C CYS A 156 -18.73 -6.09 -0.94
N MET A 157 -19.75 -5.24 -1.06
CA MET A 157 -19.86 -4.30 -2.18
C MET A 157 -18.64 -3.39 -2.29
N TYR A 158 -18.07 -2.94 -1.17
CA TYR A 158 -16.86 -2.12 -1.16
C TYR A 158 -15.74 -2.73 -2.03
N ARG A 159 -15.37 -4.00 -1.79
CA ARG A 159 -14.30 -4.67 -2.53
C ARG A 159 -14.68 -4.99 -3.97
N ILE A 160 -15.96 -5.25 -4.26
CA ILE A 160 -16.43 -5.48 -5.62
C ILE A 160 -16.30 -4.18 -6.43
N LEU A 161 -16.75 -3.06 -5.89
CA LEU A 161 -16.69 -1.74 -6.51
C LEU A 161 -15.23 -1.30 -6.72
N ASP A 162 -14.38 -1.44 -5.70
CA ASP A 162 -12.95 -1.12 -5.77
C ASP A 162 -12.24 -1.98 -6.85
N ALA A 163 -12.58 -3.26 -6.94
CA ALA A 163 -12.03 -4.16 -7.94
C ALA A 163 -12.46 -3.83 -9.38
N LYS A 164 -13.65 -3.27 -9.60
CA LYS A 164 -14.13 -2.89 -10.94
C LYS A 164 -13.29 -1.78 -11.58
N GLY A 165 -12.73 -0.87 -10.78
CA GLY A 165 -11.84 0.17 -11.28
C GLY A 165 -10.48 -0.34 -11.75
N ILE A 166 -10.07 -1.56 -11.34
CA ILE A 166 -8.69 -2.05 -11.49
C ILE A 166 -8.62 -3.34 -12.32
N ARG A 167 -9.60 -4.24 -12.19
CA ARG A 167 -9.57 -5.59 -12.74
C ARG A 167 -10.39 -5.71 -14.02
N THR A 168 -10.05 -6.73 -14.82
CA THR A 168 -10.91 -7.16 -15.93
C THR A 168 -12.25 -7.70 -15.41
N THR A 169 -13.30 -7.63 -16.24
CA THR A 169 -14.63 -8.15 -15.93
C THR A 169 -14.60 -9.60 -15.42
N ALA A 170 -13.84 -10.48 -16.08
CA ALA A 170 -13.66 -11.86 -15.64
C ALA A 170 -12.97 -11.98 -14.26
N GLY A 171 -12.10 -11.03 -13.90
CA GLY A 171 -11.48 -10.96 -12.59
C GLY A 171 -12.46 -10.56 -11.48
N VAL A 172 -13.41 -9.67 -11.79
CA VAL A 172 -14.49 -9.26 -10.88
C VAL A 172 -15.47 -10.39 -10.65
N LEU A 173 -15.87 -11.12 -11.70
CA LEU A 173 -16.75 -12.29 -11.59
C LEU A 173 -16.14 -13.38 -10.69
N ARG A 174 -14.85 -13.69 -10.86
CA ARG A 174 -14.13 -14.62 -9.97
C ARG A 174 -14.06 -14.14 -8.52
N LEU A 175 -13.99 -12.83 -8.29
CA LEU A 175 -14.02 -12.26 -6.95
C LEU A 175 -15.41 -12.44 -6.33
N GLN A 176 -16.49 -12.11 -7.06
CA GLN A 176 -17.87 -12.31 -6.60
C GLN A 176 -18.13 -13.78 -6.22
N GLU A 177 -17.70 -14.73 -7.04
CA GLU A 177 -17.85 -16.16 -6.75
C GLU A 177 -17.08 -16.58 -5.48
N ARG A 178 -15.88 -16.05 -5.26
CA ARG A 178 -15.11 -16.31 -4.04
C ARG A 178 -15.77 -15.73 -2.80
N LEU A 179 -16.28 -14.50 -2.88
CA LEU A 179 -16.99 -13.86 -1.77
C LEU A 179 -18.25 -14.63 -1.41
N LYS A 180 -19.02 -15.09 -2.42
CA LYS A 180 -20.17 -15.96 -2.23
C LYS A 180 -19.80 -17.21 -1.42
N LYS A 181 -18.78 -17.97 -1.85
CA LYS A 181 -18.34 -19.20 -1.14
C LYS A 181 -17.92 -18.95 0.31
N ILE A 182 -17.39 -17.76 0.61
CA ILE A 182 -17.00 -17.37 1.97
C ILE A 182 -18.21 -17.06 2.85
N LEU A 183 -19.27 -16.50 2.27
CA LEU A 183 -20.48 -16.05 2.98
C LEU A 183 -21.65 -17.05 2.93
N GLU A 184 -21.53 -18.14 2.17
CA GLU A 184 -22.54 -19.21 2.12
C GLU A 184 -22.74 -19.92 3.47
N PRO A 185 -21.71 -20.23 4.27
CA PRO A 185 -21.93 -20.93 5.54
C PRO A 185 -22.47 -20.02 6.66
N VAL A 186 -23.08 -20.63 7.68
CA VAL A 186 -23.53 -19.98 8.93
C VAL A 186 -22.39 -19.14 9.54
N PRO A 187 -22.65 -17.91 10.03
CA PRO A 187 -23.96 -17.30 10.30
C PRO A 187 -24.56 -16.46 9.14
N PHE A 188 -23.90 -16.39 7.99
CA PHE A 188 -24.28 -15.43 6.94
C PHE A 188 -25.29 -15.97 5.95
N CYS A 189 -25.29 -17.27 5.66
CA CYS A 189 -26.25 -17.95 4.78
C CYS A 189 -26.58 -17.14 3.50
N CYS A 190 -25.56 -16.52 2.89
CA CYS A 190 -25.75 -15.57 1.81
C CYS A 190 -25.97 -16.29 0.48
N THR A 191 -27.09 -16.02 -0.16
CA THR A 191 -27.46 -16.51 -1.48
C THR A 191 -26.91 -15.61 -2.60
N ALA A 192 -26.62 -16.22 -3.75
CA ALA A 192 -25.72 -15.69 -4.80
C ALA A 192 -26.13 -14.35 -5.43
N SER A 193 -27.44 -14.10 -5.54
CA SER A 193 -27.99 -13.17 -6.53
C SER A 193 -27.77 -11.69 -6.19
N CYS A 194 -27.36 -11.37 -4.95
CA CYS A 194 -27.13 -10.01 -4.48
C CYS A 194 -25.75 -9.46 -4.86
N LEU A 195 -24.71 -10.32 -4.77
CA LEU A 195 -23.33 -9.93 -5.07
C LEU A 195 -23.11 -9.71 -6.57
N GLU A 196 -23.88 -10.42 -7.41
CA GLU A 196 -23.79 -10.37 -8.86
C GLU A 196 -24.34 -9.06 -9.45
N ARG A 197 -25.47 -8.56 -8.91
CA ARG A 197 -26.19 -7.38 -9.41
C ARG A 197 -25.66 -6.04 -8.90
N GLY A 198 -25.08 -6.00 -7.69
CA GLY A 198 -24.74 -4.73 -7.03
C GLY A 198 -23.59 -3.93 -7.64
N GLY A 199 -22.83 -4.50 -8.57
CA GLY A 199 -21.63 -3.82 -9.05
C GLY A 199 -21.87 -2.67 -10.04
N GLU A 200 -23.03 -2.58 -10.71
CA GLU A 200 -23.22 -1.64 -11.84
C GLU A 200 -23.76 -0.27 -11.41
N ASN A 201 -24.49 -0.20 -10.30
CA ASN A 201 -25.25 1.00 -9.91
C ASN A 201 -24.80 1.64 -8.58
N PHE A 202 -23.81 1.08 -7.89
CA PHE A 202 -23.35 1.58 -6.57
C PHE A 202 -22.00 2.32 -6.63
N GLY A 203 -21.58 2.80 -7.80
CA GLY A 203 -20.28 3.44 -7.99
C GLY A 203 -20.01 4.61 -7.03
N ASP A 204 -21.04 5.37 -6.68
CA ASP A 204 -20.93 6.55 -5.82
C ASP A 204 -20.62 6.21 -4.35
N TRP A 205 -20.76 4.94 -3.94
CA TRP A 205 -20.44 4.54 -2.57
C TRP A 205 -18.96 4.75 -2.23
N LEU A 206 -18.06 4.59 -3.21
CA LEU A 206 -16.63 4.82 -3.01
C LEU A 206 -16.27 6.30 -2.85
N ASN A 207 -17.18 7.22 -3.17
CA ASN A 207 -17.01 8.66 -2.97
C ASN A 207 -17.55 9.12 -1.61
N ASN A 208 -18.31 8.29 -0.90
CA ASN A 208 -18.90 8.63 0.39
C ASN A 208 -17.92 8.31 1.53
N GLN A 209 -17.38 9.35 2.17
CA GLN A 209 -16.42 9.20 3.26
C GLN A 209 -16.99 8.43 4.47
N SER A 210 -18.28 8.59 4.79
CA SER A 210 -18.87 7.87 5.92
C SER A 210 -18.90 6.37 5.70
N TYR A 211 -19.26 5.94 4.49
CA TYR A 211 -19.20 4.53 4.09
C TYR A 211 -17.78 3.99 4.21
N LEU A 212 -16.79 4.71 3.68
CA LEU A 212 -15.37 4.32 3.76
C LEU A 212 -14.88 4.22 5.22
N SER A 213 -15.22 5.19 6.07
CA SER A 213 -14.81 5.20 7.48
C SER A 213 -15.40 4.01 8.25
N LEU A 214 -16.67 3.65 7.99
CA LEU A 214 -17.28 2.46 8.60
C LEU A 214 -16.61 1.16 8.11
N ILE A 215 -16.27 1.05 6.83
CA ILE A 215 -15.53 -0.10 6.27
C ILE A 215 -14.16 -0.23 6.94
N ALA A 216 -13.41 0.86 7.05
CA ALA A 216 -12.09 0.89 7.65
C ALA A 216 -12.12 0.49 9.14
N ALA A 217 -13.05 1.07 9.91
CA ALA A 217 -13.22 0.74 11.32
C ALA A 217 -13.64 -0.73 11.52
N LEU A 218 -14.52 -1.27 10.67
CA LEU A 218 -14.89 -2.68 10.69
C LEU A 218 -13.70 -3.60 10.40
N ASP A 219 -12.90 -3.30 9.37
CA ASP A 219 -11.70 -4.10 9.09
C ASP A 219 -10.68 -4.02 10.22
N MET A 220 -10.47 -2.83 10.79
CA MET A 220 -9.54 -2.61 11.89
C MET A 220 -9.95 -3.40 13.13
N PHE A 221 -11.24 -3.37 13.48
CA PHE A 221 -11.81 -4.15 14.57
C PHE A 221 -11.64 -5.66 14.34
N LEU A 222 -12.11 -6.18 13.20
CA LEU A 222 -12.03 -7.61 12.91
C LEU A 222 -10.58 -8.09 12.69
N ASN A 223 -9.68 -7.20 12.26
CA ASN A 223 -8.26 -7.49 12.26
C ASN A 223 -7.76 -7.72 13.69
N HIS A 224 -8.17 -6.87 14.64
CA HIS A 224 -7.84 -7.02 16.06
C HIS A 224 -8.42 -8.30 16.68
N PHE A 225 -9.61 -8.71 16.26
CA PHE A 225 -10.33 -9.89 16.78
C PHE A 225 -10.43 -11.02 15.73
N PRO A 226 -9.32 -11.74 15.43
CA PRO A 226 -9.30 -12.72 14.34
C PRO A 226 -10.19 -13.95 14.55
N ARG A 227 -10.68 -14.18 15.77
CA ARG A 227 -11.58 -15.29 16.13
C ARG A 227 -13.04 -14.86 16.29
N HIS A 228 -13.38 -13.61 15.95
CA HIS A 228 -14.76 -13.11 16.04
C HIS A 228 -15.68 -13.81 15.02
N GLU A 229 -16.96 -13.99 15.35
CA GLU A 229 -17.93 -14.63 14.43
C GLU A 229 -18.06 -13.92 13.08
N MET A 230 -17.95 -12.58 13.10
CA MET A 230 -18.02 -11.74 11.91
C MET A 230 -16.73 -11.72 11.08
N GLN A 231 -15.70 -12.50 11.43
CA GLN A 231 -14.38 -12.42 10.78
C GLN A 231 -14.43 -12.65 9.26
N ARG A 232 -15.35 -13.49 8.78
CA ARG A 232 -15.48 -13.77 7.34
C ARG A 232 -15.89 -12.55 6.52
N VAL A 233 -16.57 -11.57 7.13
CA VAL A 233 -16.95 -10.31 6.49
C VAL A 233 -15.72 -9.51 6.05
N ARG A 234 -14.55 -9.72 6.69
CA ARG A 234 -13.30 -9.10 6.24
C ARG A 234 -12.95 -9.41 4.80
N ALA A 235 -13.43 -10.52 4.25
CA ALA A 235 -13.27 -10.79 2.82
C ALA A 235 -13.77 -9.61 1.96
N GLY A 236 -14.75 -8.85 2.42
CA GLY A 236 -15.24 -7.61 1.82
C GLY A 236 -14.44 -6.35 2.15
N THR A 237 -13.74 -6.27 3.27
CA THR A 237 -13.05 -5.04 3.71
C THR A 237 -11.53 -5.06 3.52
N LEU A 238 -10.95 -6.22 3.18
CA LEU A 238 -9.50 -6.42 3.07
C LEU A 238 -8.77 -5.40 2.17
N SER A 239 -9.42 -4.85 1.16
CA SER A 239 -8.84 -3.83 0.27
C SER A 239 -8.70 -2.44 0.92
N SER A 240 -9.35 -2.19 2.06
CA SER A 240 -9.23 -0.94 2.82
C SER A 240 -7.89 -0.83 3.52
N ARG A 241 -7.36 -1.96 4.02
CA ARG A 241 -6.07 -2.00 4.71
C ARG A 241 -4.92 -1.78 3.73
N TYR A 242 -4.08 -0.81 4.03
CA TYR A 242 -2.98 -0.32 3.18
C TYR A 242 -3.44 0.15 1.79
N LYS A 243 -4.69 0.63 1.68
CA LYS A 243 -5.19 1.22 0.44
C LYS A 243 -4.34 2.43 0.06
N TYR A 244 -4.00 2.52 -1.23
CA TYR A 244 -3.10 3.52 -1.78
C TYR A 244 -1.72 3.60 -1.09
N CYS A 245 -1.27 2.53 -0.41
CA CYS A 245 0.08 2.42 0.14
C CYS A 245 0.93 1.44 -0.68
N ALA A 246 0.90 1.57 -2.01
CA ALA A 246 1.51 0.63 -2.94
C ALA A 246 3.00 0.41 -2.65
N VAL A 247 3.76 1.48 -2.38
CA VAL A 247 5.21 1.37 -2.18
C VAL A 247 5.57 0.54 -0.95
N LEU A 248 4.78 0.59 0.12
CA LEU A 248 5.00 -0.30 1.27
C LEU A 248 4.80 -1.78 0.88
N GLN A 249 3.83 -2.05 0.01
CA GLN A 249 3.57 -3.40 -0.52
C GLN A 249 4.67 -3.84 -1.50
N ASP A 250 5.29 -2.90 -2.22
CA ASP A 250 6.35 -3.17 -3.18
C ASP A 250 7.67 -3.46 -2.47
N ILE A 251 8.01 -2.70 -1.42
CA ILE A 251 9.13 -2.99 -0.52
C ILE A 251 8.92 -4.36 0.15
N THR A 252 7.72 -4.65 0.65
CA THR A 252 7.37 -5.97 1.22
C THR A 252 7.52 -7.09 0.18
N HIS A 253 7.18 -6.82 -1.07
CA HIS A 253 7.34 -7.79 -2.15
C HIS A 253 8.83 -8.03 -2.44
N LEU A 254 9.63 -6.98 -2.56
CA LEU A 254 11.05 -7.07 -2.81
C LEU A 254 11.78 -7.78 -1.66
N HIS A 255 11.40 -7.53 -0.40
CA HIS A 255 11.87 -8.28 0.76
C HIS A 255 11.66 -9.79 0.61
N LYS A 256 10.46 -10.21 0.20
CA LYS A 256 10.17 -11.64 0.00
C LYS A 256 10.92 -12.24 -1.18
N THR A 257 11.12 -11.48 -2.25
CA THR A 257 11.82 -11.95 -3.46
C THR A 257 13.33 -12.01 -3.25
N SER A 258 13.90 -11.07 -2.49
CA SER A 258 15.35 -11.00 -2.23
C SER A 258 15.80 -11.78 -1.00
N GLY A 259 14.90 -12.08 -0.06
CA GLY A 259 15.24 -12.65 1.23
C GLY A 259 16.04 -11.70 2.13
N THR A 260 16.11 -10.41 1.78
CA THR A 260 16.90 -9.40 2.50
C THR A 260 16.06 -8.70 3.54
N GLU A 261 16.59 -8.51 4.74
CA GLU A 261 15.91 -7.82 5.83
C GLU A 261 15.53 -6.38 5.47
N TYR A 262 14.42 -5.87 6.03
CA TYR A 262 13.93 -4.52 5.73
C TYR A 262 14.97 -3.42 5.97
N GLN A 263 15.78 -3.58 7.02
CA GLN A 263 16.82 -2.61 7.37
C GLN A 263 17.86 -2.47 6.26
N ASP A 264 18.25 -3.58 5.63
CA ASP A 264 19.24 -3.57 4.55
C ASP A 264 18.63 -3.12 3.23
N LEU A 265 17.36 -3.46 2.95
CA LEU A 265 16.65 -2.91 1.77
C LEU A 265 16.54 -1.39 1.83
N ILE A 266 16.26 -0.84 3.00
CA ILE A 266 16.12 0.60 3.19
C ILE A 266 17.43 1.34 2.92
N LYS A 267 18.59 0.73 3.19
CA LYS A 267 19.90 1.33 2.86
C LYS A 267 20.08 1.55 1.36
N TRP A 268 19.45 0.73 0.51
CA TRP A 268 19.43 0.96 -0.94
C TRP A 268 18.59 2.18 -1.34
N LEU A 269 17.77 2.75 -0.44
CA LEU A 269 17.05 3.99 -0.66
C LEU A 269 17.87 5.23 -0.28
N CYS A 270 19.13 5.07 0.15
CA CYS A 270 20.02 6.17 0.51
C CYS A 270 20.76 6.78 -0.70
N PHE A 271 20.62 6.22 -1.91
CA PHE A 271 21.17 6.85 -3.10
C PHE A 271 20.49 8.20 -3.37
N PRO A 272 21.22 9.22 -3.90
CA PRO A 272 20.70 10.57 -4.06
C PRO A 272 19.38 10.66 -4.85
N CYS A 273 19.18 9.81 -5.86
CA CYS A 273 17.94 9.76 -6.64
C CYS A 273 16.69 9.37 -5.82
N PHE A 274 16.87 8.68 -4.70
CA PHE A 274 15.77 8.30 -3.80
C PHE A 274 15.68 9.19 -2.58
N ALA A 275 16.58 10.16 -2.36
CA ALA A 275 16.70 10.84 -1.07
C ALA A 275 15.39 11.46 -0.59
N GLU A 276 14.63 12.12 -1.48
CA GLU A 276 13.34 12.72 -1.15
C GLU A 276 12.25 11.68 -0.84
N GLU A 277 12.08 10.68 -1.72
CA GLU A 277 11.09 9.61 -1.54
C GLU A 277 11.41 8.72 -0.34
N GLY A 278 12.67 8.35 -0.17
CA GLY A 278 13.18 7.56 0.94
C GLY A 278 12.95 8.25 2.26
N THR A 279 13.32 9.54 2.39
CA THR A 279 13.07 10.34 3.59
C THR A 279 11.57 10.42 3.89
N ALA A 280 10.74 10.60 2.86
CA ALA A 280 9.30 10.68 3.01
C ALA A 280 8.67 9.36 3.47
N ILE A 281 9.09 8.22 2.93
CA ILE A 281 8.59 6.90 3.30
C ILE A 281 9.02 6.55 4.74
N MET A 282 10.25 6.92 5.10
CA MET A 282 10.87 6.60 6.41
C MET A 282 10.52 7.58 7.52
N LYS A 283 9.63 8.55 7.30
CA LYS A 283 9.22 9.49 8.35
C LYS A 283 8.79 8.72 9.61
N GLY A 284 9.42 9.05 10.75
CA GLY A 284 9.12 8.43 12.04
C GLY A 284 7.74 8.80 12.57
N GLY A 285 7.26 8.06 13.58
CA GLY A 285 6.01 8.37 14.29
C GLY A 285 4.73 8.02 13.55
N GLN A 286 4.80 7.25 12.46
CA GLN A 286 3.63 6.90 11.63
C GLN A 286 3.02 5.54 11.97
N GLU A 287 3.48 4.87 13.03
CA GLU A 287 2.93 3.58 13.50
C GLU A 287 2.78 2.48 12.42
N LEU A 288 3.58 2.51 11.34
CA LEU A 288 3.43 1.59 10.20
C LEU A 288 3.58 0.11 10.56
N LEU A 289 4.36 -0.19 11.61
CA LEU A 289 4.59 -1.54 12.11
C LEU A 289 3.62 -1.93 13.24
N ALA A 290 2.81 -0.99 13.74
CA ALA A 290 1.88 -1.25 14.82
C ALA A 290 0.61 -1.91 14.27
N TRP A 291 0.38 -3.16 14.69
CA TRP A 291 -0.63 -4.04 14.10
C TRP A 291 -2.08 -3.50 14.22
N GLY A 292 -2.39 -2.85 15.33
CA GLY A 292 -3.68 -2.24 15.63
C GLY A 292 -3.72 -0.73 15.42
N SER A 293 -2.84 -0.15 14.59
CA SER A 293 -2.83 1.29 14.35
C SER A 293 -3.92 1.72 13.37
N TYR A 294 -4.28 3.01 13.41
CA TYR A 294 -5.07 3.68 12.39
C TYR A 294 -4.33 3.85 11.05
N SER A 295 -2.99 3.81 11.03
CA SER A 295 -2.16 4.09 9.84
C SER A 295 -2.49 3.26 8.60
N PRO A 296 -2.75 1.94 8.68
CA PRO A 296 -3.10 1.15 7.52
C PRO A 296 -4.38 1.65 6.81
N TYR A 297 -5.22 2.43 7.48
CA TYR A 297 -6.53 2.87 6.98
C TYR A 297 -6.58 4.36 6.67
N LEU A 298 -5.42 5.01 6.49
CA LEU A 298 -5.28 6.47 6.42
C LEU A 298 -6.18 7.18 5.40
N ILE A 299 -6.49 6.54 4.27
CA ILE A 299 -7.36 7.12 3.23
C ILE A 299 -8.82 6.92 3.57
N ASP A 300 -9.23 5.68 3.85
CA ASP A 300 -10.64 5.36 4.07
C ASP A 300 -11.16 5.94 5.39
N LEU A 301 -10.30 6.27 6.36
CA LEU A 301 -10.65 7.05 7.56
C LEU A 301 -10.57 8.57 7.37
N GLY A 302 -10.10 9.04 6.22
CA GLY A 302 -9.96 10.47 5.94
C GLY A 302 -8.84 11.16 6.72
N LEU A 303 -7.86 10.42 7.25
CA LEU A 303 -6.69 10.99 7.94
C LEU A 303 -5.81 11.77 6.96
N CYS A 304 -5.66 11.26 5.74
CA CYS A 304 -4.96 11.93 4.66
C CYS A 304 -5.84 11.97 3.41
N ARG A 305 -5.73 13.05 2.62
CA ARG A 305 -6.40 13.12 1.29
C ARG A 305 -5.62 12.39 0.21
N ARG A 306 -4.29 12.29 0.38
CA ARG A 306 -3.38 11.59 -0.53
C ARG A 306 -2.39 10.81 0.31
N SER A 307 -2.18 9.55 -0.05
CA SER A 307 -1.29 8.67 0.72
C SER A 307 0.16 9.05 0.44
N PRO A 308 0.96 9.34 1.47
CA PRO A 308 2.39 9.63 1.32
C PRO A 308 3.17 8.39 0.86
N TYR A 309 2.54 7.21 0.89
CA TYR A 309 3.10 5.91 0.51
C TYR A 309 2.57 5.39 -0.84
N SER A 310 1.88 6.23 -1.60
CA SER A 310 1.36 5.88 -2.93
C SER A 310 2.46 5.83 -3.98
N ALA A 311 2.27 5.00 -5.01
CA ALA A 311 3.17 4.94 -6.17
C ALA A 311 3.22 6.24 -6.99
N ALA A 312 2.17 7.07 -6.90
CA ALA A 312 2.13 8.38 -7.57
C ALA A 312 2.99 9.43 -6.87
N LEU A 313 3.16 9.35 -5.54
CA LEU A 313 4.06 10.24 -4.79
C LEU A 313 5.46 9.65 -4.59
N ASN A 314 5.65 8.38 -4.94
CA ASN A 314 6.96 7.72 -4.85
C ASN A 314 7.23 6.90 -6.13
N PRO A 315 7.23 7.55 -7.32
CA PRO A 315 7.42 6.86 -8.58
C PRO A 315 8.77 6.12 -8.67
N LEU A 316 9.85 6.69 -8.15
CA LEU A 316 11.19 6.13 -8.30
C LEU A 316 11.37 4.87 -7.45
N VAL A 317 10.96 4.91 -6.18
CA VAL A 317 11.03 3.74 -5.29
C VAL A 317 10.08 2.64 -5.76
N HIS A 318 8.88 3.00 -6.25
CA HIS A 318 7.95 2.05 -6.86
C HIS A 318 8.58 1.33 -8.05
N TYR A 319 9.16 2.10 -8.98
CA TYR A 319 9.84 1.56 -10.16
C TYR A 319 11.03 0.69 -9.76
N TRP A 320 11.89 1.16 -8.85
CA TRP A 320 13.05 0.41 -8.35
C TRP A 320 12.67 -0.96 -7.79
N CYS A 321 11.64 -1.02 -6.94
CA CYS A 321 11.19 -2.29 -6.34
C CYS A 321 10.79 -3.31 -7.40
N HIS A 322 10.00 -2.88 -8.39
CA HIS A 322 9.51 -3.76 -9.44
C HIS A 322 10.59 -4.08 -10.48
N ALA A 323 11.45 -3.14 -10.82
CA ALA A 323 12.57 -3.36 -11.74
C ALA A 323 13.55 -4.40 -11.18
N SER A 324 13.92 -4.25 -9.90
CA SER A 324 14.78 -5.18 -9.18
C SER A 324 14.15 -6.57 -9.13
N ALA A 325 12.90 -6.67 -8.65
CA ALA A 325 12.19 -7.95 -8.56
C ALA A 325 11.99 -8.63 -9.94
N ALA A 326 11.74 -7.86 -11.00
CA ALA A 326 11.58 -8.39 -12.35
C ALA A 326 12.88 -8.98 -12.93
N MET A 327 14.04 -8.42 -12.58
CA MET A 327 15.34 -8.96 -13.00
C MET A 327 15.76 -10.17 -12.18
N MET A 328 15.43 -10.21 -10.89
CA MET A 328 15.68 -11.37 -10.03
C MET A 328 14.79 -12.56 -10.40
N GLU A 329 13.51 -12.30 -10.67
CA GLU A 329 12.52 -13.30 -11.03
C GLU A 329 11.81 -12.91 -12.36
N PRO A 330 12.36 -13.29 -13.52
CA PRO A 330 11.82 -12.93 -14.85
C PRO A 330 10.41 -13.48 -15.15
N THR A 331 9.91 -14.37 -14.30
CA THR A 331 8.55 -14.94 -14.36
C THR A 331 7.55 -14.21 -13.47
N CYS A 332 7.99 -13.27 -12.63
CA CYS A 332 7.13 -12.56 -11.69
C CYS A 332 6.16 -11.62 -12.42
N SER A 333 4.97 -12.12 -12.72
CA SER A 333 3.93 -11.38 -13.43
C SER A 333 3.48 -10.10 -12.71
N LYS A 334 3.59 -10.04 -11.39
CA LYS A 334 3.24 -8.84 -10.59
C LYS A 334 4.14 -7.66 -10.96
N SER A 335 5.46 -7.84 -10.85
CA SER A 335 6.43 -6.77 -11.09
C SER A 335 6.57 -6.43 -12.58
N LEU A 336 6.44 -7.43 -13.45
CA LEU A 336 6.54 -7.20 -14.90
C LEU A 336 5.37 -6.38 -15.47
N ASN A 337 4.17 -6.52 -14.89
CA ASN A 337 2.97 -5.79 -15.33
C ASN A 337 2.67 -4.54 -14.47
N ALA A 338 3.56 -4.18 -13.54
CA ALA A 338 3.42 -2.95 -12.77
C ALA A 338 3.48 -1.74 -13.71
N ARG A 339 2.62 -0.74 -13.46
CA ARG A 339 2.54 0.46 -14.29
C ARG A 339 3.54 1.50 -13.81
N ILE A 340 4.17 2.17 -14.75
CA ILE A 340 5.05 3.30 -14.45
C ILE A 340 4.19 4.55 -14.25
N THR A 341 4.56 5.35 -13.26
CA THR A 341 3.81 6.53 -12.81
C THR A 341 4.49 7.85 -13.19
N SER A 342 5.80 7.83 -13.45
CA SER A 342 6.60 8.96 -13.95
C SER A 342 7.73 8.44 -14.86
N ASP A 343 8.13 9.23 -15.86
CA ASP A 343 9.24 8.93 -16.76
C ASP A 343 10.55 9.65 -16.38
N GLU A 344 10.54 10.45 -15.30
CA GLU A 344 11.70 11.21 -14.82
C GLU A 344 12.75 10.29 -14.19
N ASP A 345 14.03 10.54 -14.48
CA ASP A 345 15.23 9.92 -13.88
C ASP A 345 15.27 8.38 -13.79
N LEU A 346 14.50 7.70 -14.62
CA LEU A 346 14.40 6.23 -14.60
C LEU A 346 15.73 5.53 -14.95
N ALA A 347 16.62 6.16 -15.72
CA ALA A 347 17.89 5.54 -16.12
C ALA A 347 18.80 5.24 -14.92
N GLN A 348 19.01 6.23 -14.04
CA GLN A 348 19.83 6.05 -12.84
C GLN A 348 19.20 5.02 -11.89
N VAL A 349 17.86 5.01 -11.79
CA VAL A 349 17.14 4.02 -10.99
C VAL A 349 17.27 2.61 -11.58
N THR A 350 17.25 2.48 -12.92
CA THR A 350 17.52 1.21 -13.60
C THR A 350 18.91 0.71 -13.27
N ASP A 351 19.93 1.57 -13.30
CA ASP A 351 21.31 1.20 -12.97
C ASP A 351 21.42 0.64 -11.55
N ILE A 352 20.83 1.31 -10.56
CA ILE A 352 20.82 0.83 -9.18
C ILE A 352 20.03 -0.49 -9.06
N ALA A 353 18.91 -0.63 -9.78
CA ALA A 353 18.15 -1.88 -9.81
C ALA A 353 18.94 -3.03 -10.43
N MET A 354 19.76 -2.77 -11.45
CA MET A 354 20.64 -3.79 -12.06
C MET A 354 21.69 -4.26 -11.06
N VAL A 355 22.34 -3.31 -10.35
CA VAL A 355 23.31 -3.63 -9.31
C VAL A 355 22.67 -4.46 -8.21
N PHE A 356 21.50 -4.04 -7.71
CA PHE A 356 20.75 -4.77 -6.68
C PHE A 356 20.43 -6.20 -7.14
N ALA A 357 19.83 -6.35 -8.33
CA ALA A 357 19.43 -7.65 -8.85
C ALA A 357 20.64 -8.56 -9.10
N TYR A 358 21.74 -7.99 -9.60
CA TYR A 358 22.99 -8.73 -9.80
C TYR A 358 23.58 -9.21 -8.48
N ALA A 359 23.66 -8.35 -7.46
CA ALA A 359 24.14 -8.70 -6.13
C ALA A 359 23.38 -9.90 -5.55
N HIS A 360 22.05 -9.88 -5.64
CA HIS A 360 21.19 -10.94 -5.09
C HIS A 360 21.07 -12.18 -6.00
N SER A 361 21.47 -12.08 -7.28
CA SER A 361 21.56 -13.25 -8.16
C SER A 361 22.76 -14.15 -7.83
N ARG A 362 23.77 -13.58 -7.17
CA ARG A 362 24.94 -14.32 -6.71
C ARG A 362 24.61 -14.91 -5.34
N CYS A 363 24.37 -16.22 -5.31
CA CYS A 363 24.01 -16.91 -4.10
C CYS A 363 25.21 -16.95 -3.14
N GLU A 364 25.08 -16.34 -1.95
CA GLU A 364 25.98 -16.63 -0.84
C GLU A 364 25.58 -17.96 -0.20
N LEU A 365 26.23 -19.03 -0.62
CA LEU A 365 26.14 -20.31 0.09
C LEU A 365 27.11 -20.26 1.28
N GLY A 366 26.56 -20.33 2.50
CA GLY A 366 27.30 -20.37 3.75
C GLY A 366 26.90 -21.58 4.60
N ILE A 367 27.84 -22.06 5.42
CA ILE A 367 27.55 -23.07 6.44
C ILE A 367 26.85 -22.37 7.61
N CYS A 368 25.65 -22.83 7.97
CA CYS A 368 24.86 -22.22 9.06
C CYS A 368 24.92 -23.00 10.38
N PHE A 369 25.39 -24.26 10.35
CA PHE A 369 25.42 -25.12 11.52
C PHE A 369 26.85 -25.54 11.81
N PHE A 370 27.29 -25.26 13.04
CA PHE A 370 28.63 -25.59 13.52
C PHE A 370 28.53 -26.46 14.78
N PRO A 371 29.40 -27.45 14.95
CA PRO A 371 29.50 -28.27 16.16
C PRO A 371 29.70 -27.45 17.46
N SER A 372 30.35 -26.30 17.38
CA SER A 372 30.59 -25.41 18.52
C SER A 372 30.53 -23.94 18.13
N LYS A 373 30.32 -23.06 19.12
CA LYS A 373 30.33 -21.61 18.95
C LYS A 373 31.70 -21.10 18.48
N GLU A 374 32.78 -21.69 18.99
CA GLU A 374 34.16 -21.30 18.65
C GLU A 374 34.47 -21.55 17.18
N GLU A 375 33.98 -22.66 16.62
CA GLU A 375 34.13 -22.97 15.20
C GLU A 375 33.32 -22.01 14.31
N ALA A 376 32.10 -21.65 14.73
CA ALA A 376 31.30 -20.64 14.03
C ALA A 376 32.00 -19.28 14.01
N GLU A 377 32.55 -18.85 15.14
CA GLU A 377 33.28 -17.58 15.23
C GLU A 377 34.57 -17.58 14.40
N ARG A 378 35.32 -18.69 14.38
CA ARG A 378 36.51 -18.84 13.53
C ARG A 378 36.13 -18.72 12.05
N TYR A 379 35.10 -19.45 11.61
CA TYR A 379 34.60 -19.39 10.24
C TYR A 379 34.20 -17.96 9.84
N ASN A 380 33.45 -17.26 10.70
CA ASN A 380 33.03 -15.87 10.42
C ASN A 380 34.22 -14.91 10.32
N ARG A 381 35.22 -15.03 11.21
CA ARG A 381 36.44 -14.20 11.14
C ARG A 381 37.23 -14.45 9.85
N GLU A 382 37.38 -15.71 9.46
CA GLU A 382 38.05 -16.09 8.21
C GLU A 382 37.30 -15.57 6.99
N LYS A 383 35.97 -15.67 6.98
CA LYS A 383 35.11 -15.11 5.91
C LYS A 383 35.27 -13.59 5.79
N GLU A 384 35.17 -12.87 6.90
CA GLU A 384 35.33 -11.39 6.91
C GLU A 384 36.74 -10.96 6.48
N ALA A 385 37.79 -11.66 6.94
CA ALA A 385 39.16 -11.38 6.52
C ALA A 385 39.37 -11.63 5.03
N ALA A 386 38.80 -12.70 4.48
CA ALA A 386 38.83 -12.99 3.05
C ALA A 386 38.09 -11.92 2.23
N LEU A 387 36.94 -11.43 2.72
CA LEU A 387 36.20 -10.34 2.08
C LEU A 387 37.00 -9.03 2.09
N ALA A 388 37.65 -8.69 3.22
CA ALA A 388 38.46 -7.48 3.36
C ALA A 388 39.73 -7.47 2.48
N ALA A 389 40.28 -8.64 2.16
CA ALA A 389 41.47 -8.79 1.32
C ALA A 389 41.20 -8.66 -0.19
N ARG A 390 39.94 -8.62 -0.62
CA ARG A 390 39.59 -8.51 -2.05
C ARG A 390 39.81 -7.10 -2.60
N ASP A 391 40.17 -7.04 -3.88
CA ASP A 391 40.28 -5.77 -4.60
C ASP A 391 38.90 -5.11 -4.70
N ILE A 392 38.81 -3.85 -4.28
CA ILE A 392 37.61 -3.01 -4.29
C ILE A 392 37.11 -2.79 -5.73
N ARG A 393 37.99 -2.88 -6.73
CA ARG A 393 37.64 -2.76 -8.15
C ARG A 393 36.95 -4.00 -8.72
N GLU A 394 37.04 -5.14 -8.05
CA GLU A 394 36.26 -6.32 -8.42
C GLU A 394 34.83 -6.22 -7.91
N THR A 395 33.90 -6.87 -8.61
CA THR A 395 32.51 -6.92 -8.15
C THR A 395 32.40 -7.58 -6.77
N PRO A 396 31.70 -6.95 -5.81
CA PRO A 396 31.41 -7.55 -4.52
C PRO A 396 30.69 -8.89 -4.66
N ILE A 397 30.94 -9.78 -3.70
CA ILE A 397 30.18 -11.04 -3.54
C ILE A 397 29.01 -10.83 -2.56
N THR A 398 29.12 -9.84 -1.67
CA THR A 398 28.12 -9.55 -0.65
C THR A 398 26.90 -8.85 -1.23
N THR A 399 25.79 -8.92 -0.50
CA THR A 399 24.57 -8.15 -0.78
C THR A 399 24.52 -6.82 -0.03
N ARG A 400 25.59 -6.50 0.71
CA ARG A 400 25.69 -5.31 1.57
C ARG A 400 25.86 -4.04 0.75
N VAL A 401 24.99 -3.05 0.98
CA VAL A 401 25.01 -1.77 0.26
C VAL A 401 26.37 -1.09 0.36
N GLU A 402 26.99 -1.13 1.54
CA GLU A 402 28.23 -0.40 1.82
C GLU A 402 29.41 -0.94 1.01
N ASP A 403 29.38 -2.22 0.61
CA ASP A 403 30.41 -2.83 -0.23
C ASP A 403 30.20 -2.45 -1.71
N TRP A 404 28.93 -2.43 -2.15
CA TRP A 404 28.56 -1.96 -3.50
C TRP A 404 28.79 -0.47 -3.71
N GLU A 405 28.50 0.36 -2.71
CA GLU A 405 28.78 1.80 -2.74
C GLU A 405 30.29 2.07 -2.86
N ARG A 406 31.12 1.36 -2.09
CA ARG A 406 32.58 1.45 -2.17
C ARG A 406 33.11 1.03 -3.54
N HIS A 407 32.58 -0.08 -4.09
CA HIS A 407 32.91 -0.54 -5.42
C HIS A 407 32.54 0.49 -6.49
N LEU A 408 31.30 0.98 -6.49
CA LEU A 408 30.82 1.98 -7.44
C LEU A 408 31.61 3.29 -7.33
N SER A 409 31.95 3.74 -6.12
CA SER A 409 32.77 4.93 -5.91
C SER A 409 34.18 4.75 -6.50
N ALA A 410 34.78 3.56 -6.38
CA ALA A 410 36.09 3.25 -6.93
C ALA A 410 36.11 3.14 -8.47
N THR A 411 34.97 2.82 -9.10
CA THR A 411 34.82 2.75 -10.56
C THR A 411 34.25 4.03 -11.19
N GLY A 412 34.09 5.10 -10.40
CA GLY A 412 33.52 6.36 -10.89
C GLY A 412 32.03 6.25 -11.23
N PHE A 413 31.30 5.39 -10.52
CA PHE A 413 29.87 5.09 -10.69
C PHE A 413 29.53 4.50 -12.07
N THR A 414 30.50 3.89 -12.74
CA THR A 414 30.27 3.16 -13.98
C THR A 414 29.79 1.74 -13.70
N ILE A 415 28.78 1.29 -14.44
CA ILE A 415 28.24 -0.07 -14.31
C ILE A 415 29.23 -1.07 -14.92
N HIS A 416 29.65 -2.04 -14.13
CA HIS A 416 30.56 -3.09 -14.57
C HIS A 416 29.91 -3.94 -15.70
N PRO A 417 30.63 -4.29 -16.78
CA PRO A 417 30.06 -5.01 -17.94
C PRO A 417 29.31 -6.30 -17.59
N ALA A 418 29.80 -7.06 -16.61
CA ALA A 418 29.13 -8.27 -16.12
C ALA A 418 27.71 -8.02 -15.57
N ILE A 419 27.46 -6.85 -14.98
CA ILE A 419 26.14 -6.45 -14.48
C ILE A 419 25.21 -6.17 -15.66
N SER A 420 25.71 -5.43 -16.66
CA SER A 420 24.98 -5.14 -17.90
C SER A 420 24.63 -6.41 -18.68
N GLU A 421 25.58 -7.33 -18.85
CA GLU A 421 25.36 -8.62 -19.51
C GLU A 421 24.31 -9.46 -18.79
N PHE A 422 24.38 -9.52 -17.45
CA PHE A 422 23.37 -10.18 -16.63
C PHE A 422 21.98 -9.57 -16.87
N ALA A 423 21.86 -8.25 -16.76
CA ALA A 423 20.59 -7.55 -16.92
C ALA A 423 19.99 -7.76 -18.31
N GLN A 424 20.80 -7.64 -19.37
CA GLN A 424 20.39 -7.95 -20.74
C GLN A 424 19.90 -9.41 -20.87
N GLY A 425 20.60 -10.35 -20.24
CA GLY A 425 20.22 -11.76 -20.20
C GLY A 425 18.86 -12.01 -19.53
N GLN A 426 18.53 -11.27 -18.47
CA GLN A 426 17.21 -11.35 -17.83
C GLN A 426 16.10 -10.71 -18.67
N VAL A 427 16.35 -9.51 -19.19
CA VAL A 427 15.37 -8.75 -19.98
C VAL A 427 14.99 -9.48 -21.27
N ARG A 428 15.92 -10.18 -21.92
CA ARG A 428 15.64 -11.02 -23.10
C ARG A 428 14.64 -12.15 -22.84
N LYS A 429 14.44 -12.56 -21.59
CA LYS A 429 13.46 -13.61 -21.22
C LYS A 429 12.03 -13.07 -21.14
N PHE A 430 11.84 -11.75 -21.15
CA PHE A 430 10.52 -11.17 -21.01
C PHE A 430 9.64 -11.45 -22.24
N ARG A 431 8.40 -11.90 -22.01
CA ARG A 431 7.40 -12.20 -23.06
C ARG A 431 6.10 -11.45 -22.80
N ASN A 432 5.29 -11.18 -23.82
CA ASN A 432 4.00 -10.47 -23.70
C ASN A 432 4.16 -9.09 -23.03
N VAL A 433 4.88 -8.20 -23.71
CA VAL A 433 5.13 -6.83 -23.24
C VAL A 433 3.84 -6.01 -23.36
N ARG A 434 3.52 -5.24 -22.32
CA ARG A 434 2.43 -4.28 -22.32
C ARG A 434 2.99 -2.87 -22.22
N GLU A 435 2.45 -1.94 -22.98
CA GLU A 435 2.88 -0.55 -22.96
C GLU A 435 2.65 0.11 -21.59
N GLY A 436 3.51 1.05 -21.20
CA GLY A 436 3.43 1.74 -19.91
C GLY A 436 3.75 0.88 -18.68
N THR A 437 4.38 -0.28 -18.87
CA THR A 437 4.79 -1.18 -17.77
C THR A 437 6.29 -1.19 -17.52
N VAL A 438 6.70 -1.58 -16.31
CA VAL A 438 8.11 -1.77 -15.92
C VAL A 438 8.85 -2.65 -16.93
N ARG A 439 8.20 -3.74 -17.40
CA ARG A 439 8.76 -4.62 -18.42
C ARG A 439 9.11 -3.89 -19.72
N ALA A 440 8.20 -3.06 -20.24
CA ALA A 440 8.43 -2.33 -21.48
C ALA A 440 9.61 -1.36 -21.33
N ARG A 441 9.69 -0.69 -20.19
CA ARG A 441 10.74 0.29 -19.92
C ARG A 441 12.11 -0.34 -19.71
N LEU A 442 12.19 -1.48 -19.01
CA LEU A 442 13.46 -2.22 -18.88
C LEU A 442 14.01 -2.68 -20.24
N ILE A 443 13.14 -3.13 -21.14
CA ILE A 443 13.53 -3.48 -22.52
C ILE A 443 14.12 -2.27 -23.24
N GLU A 444 13.47 -1.11 -23.12
CA GLU A 444 13.94 0.13 -23.73
C GLU A 444 15.29 0.56 -23.16
N LEU A 445 15.40 0.72 -21.85
CA LEU A 445 16.59 1.29 -21.21
C LEU A 445 17.81 0.35 -21.24
N ILE A 446 17.62 -0.97 -21.19
CA ILE A 446 18.74 -1.92 -21.11
C ILE A 446 19.16 -2.42 -22.49
N LEU A 447 18.22 -2.67 -23.41
CA LEU A 447 18.53 -3.22 -24.74
C LEU A 447 18.74 -2.15 -25.81
N LYS A 448 18.05 -0.99 -25.75
CA LYS A 448 18.18 0.04 -26.79
C LYS A 448 19.29 1.06 -26.53
N SER A 449 19.74 1.22 -25.28
CA SER A 449 20.87 2.13 -24.95
C SER A 449 22.24 1.59 -25.37
N ASN A 450 22.30 0.32 -25.82
CA ASN A 450 23.53 -0.36 -26.27
C ASN A 450 23.54 -0.63 -27.79
N MET A 451 22.60 -0.03 -28.54
CA MET A 451 22.59 0.08 -30.00
C MET A 451 22.82 1.53 -30.38
#